data_AF-A0A7C6MQ75-F1
#
_entry.id   AF-A0A7C6MQ75-F1
#
_cell.length_a   1.000
_cell.length_b   1.000
_cell.length_c   1.000
_cell.angle_alpha   90.00
_cell.angle_beta   90.00
_cell.angle_gamma   90.00
#
_symmetry.space_group_name_H-M   'P 1'
#
loop_
_entity.id
_entity.type
_entity.pdbx_description
1 polymer ?
#
loop_
_entity_poly.entity_id
_entity_poly.type
_entity_poly.pdbx_seq_one_letter_code
_entity_poly.pdbx_strand_id
1 'polypeptide(L)'
;MKRILLTLLCVVLIMGSAAYAHELTGQEILDDLTFSAVFSGSGTAELTMVTENARGAQRKFSLEVFLKSDDDGDKQFLEYLNPADVRGTKFLSINEKDKESQMWLYMPALGRERRVASHMTGDSFMGTDFTFDEIGGNFATDNDYSAKRLGDEEEMGVTCYVLDLTAKTSSALYERVKMWVWKEEMVPVKVEF
;
A
#
# COMPACT_ATOMS: atom_id res chain seq x y z
N MET A 1 -3.96 -52.71 -37.80
CA MET A 1 -2.93 -52.25 -36.84
C MET A 1 -2.62 -50.75 -36.98
N LYS A 2 -2.25 -50.24 -38.17
CA LYS A 2 -1.99 -48.79 -38.39
C LYS A 2 -3.18 -47.87 -38.03
N ARG A 3 -4.43 -48.29 -38.26
CA ARG A 3 -5.64 -47.52 -37.91
C ARG A 3 -5.94 -47.46 -36.41
N ILE A 4 -5.55 -48.48 -35.63
CA ILE A 4 -5.73 -48.53 -34.16
C ILE A 4 -4.62 -47.70 -33.48
N LEU A 5 -3.42 -47.71 -34.06
CA LEU A 5 -2.30 -46.88 -33.61
C LEU A 5 -2.57 -45.38 -33.81
N LEU A 6 -3.28 -45.02 -34.90
CA LEU A 6 -3.65 -43.62 -35.17
C LEU A 6 -4.73 -43.10 -34.21
N THR A 7 -5.72 -43.92 -33.84
CA THR A 7 -6.74 -43.52 -32.86
C THR A 7 -6.18 -43.40 -31.44
N LEU A 8 -5.24 -44.27 -31.03
CA LEU A 8 -4.55 -44.17 -29.75
C LEU A 8 -3.69 -42.89 -29.66
N LEU A 9 -3.05 -42.47 -30.76
CA LEU A 9 -2.26 -41.24 -30.80
C LEU A 9 -3.13 -39.98 -30.68
N CYS A 10 -4.32 -39.97 -31.30
CA CYS A 10 -5.28 -38.86 -31.14
C CYS A 10 -5.86 -38.75 -29.72
N VAL A 11 -6.10 -39.86 -29.03
CA VAL A 11 -6.61 -39.86 -27.65
C VAL A 11 -5.55 -39.33 -26.66
N VAL A 12 -4.26 -39.62 -26.89
CA VAL A 12 -3.16 -39.07 -26.08
C VAL A 12 -2.95 -37.57 -26.32
N LEU A 13 -3.14 -37.07 -27.55
CA LEU A 13 -3.07 -35.63 -27.83
C LEU A 13 -4.22 -34.83 -27.20
N ILE A 14 -5.42 -35.41 -27.12
CA ILE A 14 -6.59 -34.75 -26.51
C ILE A 14 -6.44 -34.68 -24.98
N MET A 15 -5.78 -35.65 -24.33
CA MET A 15 -5.49 -35.58 -22.90
C MET A 15 -4.34 -34.63 -22.54
N GLY A 16 -3.49 -34.25 -23.49
CA GLY A 16 -2.34 -33.35 -23.25
C GLY A 16 -2.67 -31.85 -23.27
N SER A 17 -3.93 -31.47 -23.54
CA SER A 17 -4.32 -30.07 -23.82
C SER A 17 -5.07 -29.38 -22.68
N ALA A 18 -5.26 -30.05 -21.53
CA ALA A 18 -5.77 -29.39 -20.32
C ALA A 18 -4.62 -28.72 -19.57
N ALA A 19 -3.91 -27.81 -20.24
CA ALA A 19 -3.15 -26.79 -19.54
C ALA A 19 -4.20 -25.84 -18.93
N TYR A 20 -4.62 -26.14 -17.70
CA TYR A 20 -5.34 -25.17 -16.89
C TYR A 20 -4.40 -23.97 -16.74
N ALA A 21 -4.72 -22.86 -17.40
CA ALA A 21 -4.11 -21.59 -17.05
C ALA A 21 -4.43 -21.39 -15.56
N HIS A 22 -3.40 -21.50 -14.71
CA HIS A 22 -3.57 -21.24 -13.29
C HIS A 22 -3.86 -19.76 -13.15
N GLU A 23 -5.11 -19.42 -12.86
CA GLU A 23 -5.46 -18.04 -12.54
C GLU A 23 -4.85 -17.69 -11.19
N LEU A 24 -4.12 -16.57 -11.15
CA LEU A 24 -3.53 -16.06 -9.92
C LEU A 24 -4.62 -15.92 -8.85
N THR A 25 -4.32 -16.44 -7.67
CA THR A 25 -5.14 -16.28 -6.47
C THR A 25 -5.02 -14.84 -5.93
N GLY A 26 -5.94 -14.46 -5.05
CA GLY A 26 -5.88 -13.13 -4.43
C GLY A 26 -4.61 -12.92 -3.62
N GLN A 27 -4.13 -13.97 -2.95
CA GLN A 27 -2.91 -13.90 -2.14
C GLN A 27 -1.67 -13.78 -3.01
N GLU A 28 -1.56 -14.54 -4.10
CA GLU A 28 -0.43 -14.40 -5.03
C GLU A 28 -0.38 -12.99 -5.64
N ILE A 29 -1.52 -12.40 -6.00
CA ILE A 29 -1.57 -11.02 -6.51
C ILE A 29 -1.14 -10.01 -5.44
N LEU A 30 -1.55 -10.21 -4.19
CA LEU A 30 -1.18 -9.34 -3.08
C LEU A 30 0.32 -9.44 -2.75
N ASP A 31 0.87 -10.65 -2.78
CA ASP A 31 2.29 -10.92 -2.50
C ASP A 31 3.19 -10.41 -3.64
N ASP A 32 2.70 -10.36 -4.87
CA ASP A 32 3.42 -9.90 -6.07
C ASP A 32 3.28 -8.38 -6.34
N LEU A 33 2.65 -7.61 -5.45
CA LEU A 33 2.54 -6.16 -5.63
C LEU A 33 3.93 -5.50 -5.68
N THR A 34 4.12 -4.60 -6.63
CA THR A 34 5.39 -3.85 -6.77
C THR A 34 5.49 -2.67 -5.79
N PHE A 35 4.37 -2.32 -5.14
CA PHE A 35 4.26 -1.16 -4.25
C PHE A 35 3.21 -1.40 -3.16
N SER A 36 3.58 -1.21 -1.89
CA SER A 36 2.74 -1.51 -0.72
C SER A 36 2.41 -0.31 0.16
N ALA A 37 3.10 0.83 0.02
CA ALA A 37 2.96 2.00 0.89
C ALA A 37 2.98 3.29 0.07
N VAL A 38 2.55 4.44 0.61
CA VAL A 38 2.49 5.74 -0.12
C VAL A 38 3.84 6.15 -0.76
N PHE A 39 4.95 5.73 -0.15
CA PHE A 39 6.31 5.93 -0.64
C PHE A 39 7.10 4.62 -0.48
N SER A 40 8.06 4.36 -1.38
CA SER A 40 8.94 3.19 -1.26
C SER A 40 10.37 3.47 -1.74
N GLY A 41 11.31 2.61 -1.35
CA GLY A 41 12.71 2.70 -1.73
C GLY A 41 13.50 3.80 -1.02
N SER A 42 14.64 4.18 -1.59
CA SER A 42 15.49 5.26 -1.08
C SER A 42 15.46 6.46 -2.02
N GLY A 43 15.34 7.67 -1.48
CA GLY A 43 15.30 8.89 -2.29
C GLY A 43 14.79 10.12 -1.57
N THR A 44 14.50 11.15 -2.36
CA THR A 44 13.89 12.39 -1.89
C THR A 44 12.76 12.78 -2.83
N ALA A 45 11.67 13.31 -2.28
CA ALA A 45 10.52 13.77 -3.03
C ALA A 45 10.05 15.14 -2.52
N GLU A 46 9.69 16.02 -3.46
CA GLU A 46 8.93 17.23 -3.17
C GLU A 46 7.45 16.97 -3.47
N LEU A 47 6.58 17.28 -2.51
CA LEU A 47 5.16 16.97 -2.58
C LEU A 47 4.31 18.22 -2.44
N THR A 48 3.21 18.23 -3.19
CA THR A 48 2.06 19.09 -2.92
C THR A 48 0.94 18.21 -2.38
N MET A 49 0.53 18.44 -1.14
CA MET A 49 -0.64 17.80 -0.55
C MET A 49 -1.79 18.80 -0.50
N VAL A 50 -2.97 18.40 -0.94
CA VAL A 50 -4.19 19.20 -0.87
C VAL A 50 -5.22 18.41 -0.06
N THR A 51 -5.70 18.99 1.03
CA THR A 51 -6.85 18.46 1.77
C THR A 51 -8.09 19.26 1.44
N GLU A 52 -9.26 18.62 1.44
CA GLU A 52 -10.55 19.25 1.21
C GLU A 52 -11.53 18.74 2.25
N ASN A 53 -12.24 19.64 2.94
CA ASN A 53 -13.28 19.23 3.89
C ASN A 53 -14.64 19.05 3.20
N ALA A 54 -15.62 18.51 3.92
CA ALA A 54 -16.99 18.28 3.40
C ALA A 54 -17.73 19.54 2.88
N ARG A 55 -17.22 20.75 3.15
CA ARG A 55 -17.77 22.02 2.62
C ARG A 55 -17.01 22.53 1.39
N GLY A 56 -16.05 21.76 0.87
CA GLY A 56 -15.20 22.14 -0.26
C GLY A 56 -14.06 23.10 0.10
N ALA A 57 -13.80 23.36 1.38
CA ALA A 57 -12.69 24.23 1.77
C ALA A 57 -11.38 23.46 1.65
N GLN A 58 -10.48 23.96 0.81
CA GLN A 58 -9.20 23.33 0.53
C GLN A 58 -8.06 23.96 1.33
N ARG A 59 -7.08 23.13 1.70
CA ARG A 59 -5.79 23.57 2.23
C ARG A 59 -4.66 22.88 1.49
N LYS A 60 -3.69 23.67 1.05
CA LYS A 60 -2.52 23.18 0.30
C LYS A 60 -1.26 23.27 1.15
N PHE A 61 -0.50 22.19 1.15
CA PHE A 61 0.79 22.04 1.81
C PHE A 61 1.88 21.73 0.80
N SER A 62 3.10 22.22 1.07
CA SER A 62 4.31 21.79 0.37
C SER A 62 5.20 21.07 1.36
N LEU A 63 5.69 19.89 0.99
CA LEU A 63 6.48 19.03 1.84
C LEU A 63 7.71 18.52 1.10
N GLU A 64 8.75 18.22 1.87
CA GLU A 64 9.89 17.44 1.40
C GLU A 64 9.92 16.12 2.18
N VAL A 65 10.15 15.01 1.49
CA VAL A 65 10.21 13.67 2.08
C VAL A 65 11.54 13.05 1.71
N PHE A 66 12.21 12.47 2.70
CA PHE A 66 13.44 11.71 2.57
C PHE A 66 13.16 10.28 2.99
N LEU A 67 13.51 9.34 2.13
CA LEU A 67 13.32 7.91 2.35
C LEU A 67 14.65 7.21 2.31
N LYS A 68 14.85 6.29 3.24
CA LYS A 68 15.95 5.37 3.24
C LYS A 68 15.42 3.98 3.56
N SER A 69 15.64 3.06 2.63
CA SER A 69 15.34 1.64 2.76
C SER A 69 16.65 0.87 2.61
N ASP A 70 16.98 0.06 3.61
CA ASP A 70 18.14 -0.82 3.61
C ASP A 70 17.82 -2.17 4.27
N ASP A 71 18.82 -3.04 4.44
CA ASP A 71 18.62 -4.36 5.01
C ASP A 71 18.08 -4.34 6.45
N ASP A 72 18.24 -3.22 7.17
CA ASP A 72 17.78 -3.06 8.56
C ASP A 72 16.33 -2.55 8.64
N GLY A 73 15.77 -2.04 7.55
CA GLY A 73 14.38 -1.58 7.43
C GLY A 73 14.24 -0.21 6.77
N ASP A 74 13.09 0.42 7.01
CA ASP A 74 12.68 1.66 6.35
C ASP A 74 12.69 2.84 7.32
N LYS A 75 13.20 3.97 6.84
CA LYS A 75 13.24 5.24 7.58
C LYS A 75 12.70 6.34 6.69
N GLN A 76 11.75 7.09 7.22
CA GLN A 76 11.14 8.20 6.51
C GLN A 76 11.21 9.47 7.35
N PHE A 77 11.66 10.55 6.73
CA PHE A 77 11.64 11.89 7.31
C PHE A 77 10.86 12.82 6.40
N LEU A 78 9.91 13.55 6.97
CA LEU A 78 9.04 14.47 6.26
C LEU A 78 9.10 15.85 6.92
N GLU A 79 9.23 16.90 6.12
CA GLU A 79 9.21 18.29 6.57
C GLU A 79 8.16 19.11 5.83
N TYR A 80 7.30 19.79 6.58
CA TYR A 80 6.40 20.81 6.02
C TYR A 80 7.18 22.09 5.71
N LEU A 81 7.16 22.50 4.44
CA LEU A 81 7.79 23.74 3.96
C LEU A 81 6.79 24.91 3.93
N ASN A 82 5.52 24.63 3.64
CA ASN A 82 4.44 25.61 3.59
C ASN A 82 3.10 25.00 3.99
N PRO A 83 2.13 25.79 4.48
CA PRO A 83 2.17 27.24 4.77
C PRO A 83 2.94 27.62 6.06
N ALA A 84 3.06 28.92 6.33
CA ALA A 84 3.90 29.45 7.41
C ALA A 84 3.55 28.95 8.82
N ASP A 85 2.29 28.63 9.08
CA ASP A 85 1.82 28.15 10.38
C ASP A 85 2.21 26.69 10.68
N VAL A 86 2.54 25.90 9.66
CA VAL A 86 3.04 24.52 9.81
C VAL A 86 4.49 24.35 9.37
N ARG A 87 5.10 25.39 8.77
CA ARG A 87 6.49 25.37 8.29
C ARG A 87 7.45 24.93 9.39
N GLY A 88 8.31 23.95 9.07
CA GLY A 88 9.29 23.37 9.98
C GLY A 88 8.73 22.26 10.87
N THR A 89 7.44 21.92 10.74
CA THR A 89 6.89 20.69 11.33
C THR A 89 7.55 19.50 10.65
N LYS A 90 8.06 18.58 11.47
CA LYS A 90 8.82 17.42 11.01
C LYS A 90 8.24 16.15 11.57
N PHE A 91 8.20 15.12 10.75
CA PHE A 91 7.80 13.78 11.13
C PHE A 91 8.91 12.80 10.78
N LEU A 92 9.21 11.91 11.71
CA LEU A 92 10.20 10.84 11.54
C LEU A 92 9.50 9.51 11.84
N SER A 93 9.58 8.58 10.90
CA SER A 93 9.18 7.18 11.07
C SER A 93 10.41 6.28 10.91
N ILE A 94 10.56 5.30 11.80
CA ILE A 94 11.63 4.30 11.79
C ILE A 94 10.97 2.93 11.97
N ASN A 95 11.02 2.12 10.91
CA ASN A 95 10.45 0.79 10.83
C ASN A 95 11.60 -0.20 10.66
N GLU A 96 12.11 -0.73 11.78
CA GLU A 96 13.19 -1.72 11.76
C GLU A 96 12.61 -3.13 11.76
N LYS A 97 13.31 -4.08 11.10
CA LYS A 97 12.90 -5.49 11.13
C LYS A 97 12.80 -6.00 12.57
N ASP A 98 11.74 -6.76 12.85
CA ASP A 98 11.45 -7.39 14.14
C ASP A 98 11.32 -6.41 15.34
N LYS A 99 11.06 -5.13 15.08
CA LYS A 99 10.81 -4.12 16.13
C LYS A 99 9.51 -3.36 15.88
N GLU A 100 8.92 -2.86 16.96
CA GLU A 100 7.81 -1.93 16.84
C GLU A 100 8.27 -0.64 16.17
N SER A 101 7.49 -0.18 15.19
CA SER A 101 7.70 1.08 14.51
C SER A 101 7.75 2.25 15.49
N GLN A 102 8.66 3.19 15.22
CA GLN A 102 8.89 4.33 16.10
C GLN A 102 8.66 5.62 15.32
N MET A 103 7.81 6.47 15.88
CA MET A 103 7.39 7.71 15.24
C MET A 103 7.59 8.92 16.15
N TRP A 104 8.07 10.02 15.58
CA TRP A 104 8.21 11.30 16.27
C TRP A 104 7.67 12.43 15.43
N LEU A 105 6.95 13.33 16.09
CA LEU A 105 6.45 14.58 15.53
C LEU A 105 7.12 15.75 16.25
N TYR A 106 7.86 16.56 15.51
CA TYR A 106 8.40 17.83 15.97
C TYR A 106 7.50 18.97 15.50
N MET A 107 7.03 19.77 16.44
CA MET A 107 6.23 20.97 16.16
C MET A 107 7.02 22.22 16.58
N PRO A 108 7.38 23.12 15.66
CA PRO A 108 8.13 24.34 15.96
C PRO A 108 7.49 25.19 17.06
N ALA A 109 6.16 25.27 17.07
CA ALA A 109 5.40 26.01 18.09
C ALA A 109 5.62 25.50 19.52
N LEU A 110 6.00 24.22 19.68
CA LEU A 110 6.31 23.62 20.98
C LEU A 110 7.83 23.55 21.26
N GLY A 111 8.66 23.79 20.24
CA GLY A 111 10.12 23.75 20.34
C GLY A 111 10.70 22.37 20.70
N ARG A 112 9.92 21.30 20.59
CA ARG A 112 10.33 19.93 20.94
C ARG A 112 9.60 18.87 20.12
N GLU A 113 10.24 17.72 20.00
CA GLU A 113 9.66 16.49 19.49
C GLU A 113 8.75 15.82 20.52
N ARG A 114 7.77 15.06 20.00
CA ARG A 114 6.94 14.15 20.78
C ARG A 114 6.91 12.81 20.08
N ARG A 115 7.11 11.74 20.84
CA ARG A 115 6.88 10.38 20.35
C ARG A 115 5.37 10.17 20.12
N VAL A 116 4.99 9.62 18.98
CA VAL A 116 3.62 9.16 18.71
C VAL A 116 3.46 7.83 19.43
N ALA A 117 2.47 7.72 20.30
CA ALA A 117 2.22 6.50 21.05
C ALA A 117 1.57 5.45 20.12
N SER A 118 1.82 4.16 20.35
CA SER A 118 1.34 3.08 19.47
C SER A 118 -0.20 3.05 19.33
N HIS A 119 -0.95 3.53 20.32
CA HIS A 119 -2.41 3.61 20.23
C HIS A 119 -2.93 4.81 19.40
N MET A 120 -2.05 5.74 19.04
CA MET A 120 -2.37 6.92 18.24
C MET A 120 -1.96 6.77 16.77
N THR A 121 -1.33 5.65 16.38
CA THR A 121 -0.79 5.52 15.02
C THR A 121 -1.87 5.39 13.96
N GLY A 122 -3.06 4.90 14.34
CA GLY A 122 -4.27 4.92 13.50
C GLY A 122 -5.04 6.25 13.54
N ASP A 123 -4.62 7.25 14.31
CA ASP A 123 -5.26 8.57 14.32
C ASP A 123 -4.88 9.38 13.07
N SER A 124 -5.74 10.34 12.70
CA SER A 124 -5.48 11.30 11.61
C SER A 124 -4.13 12.03 11.80
N PHE A 125 -3.32 11.99 10.75
CA PHE A 125 -2.09 12.74 10.63
C PHE A 125 -2.40 14.21 10.35
N MET A 126 -2.23 15.06 11.37
CA MET A 126 -2.30 16.51 11.26
C MET A 126 -3.59 17.07 10.61
N GLY A 127 -4.72 16.37 10.78
CA GLY A 127 -6.00 16.78 10.20
C GLY A 127 -6.14 16.48 8.70
N THR A 128 -5.32 15.56 8.18
CA THR A 128 -5.51 14.93 6.87
C THR A 128 -6.37 13.66 7.01
N ASP A 129 -6.81 13.10 5.89
CA ASP A 129 -7.50 11.81 5.89
C ASP A 129 -6.54 10.62 6.07
N PHE A 130 -5.22 10.84 5.93
CA PHE A 130 -4.22 9.82 6.21
C PHE A 130 -3.99 9.68 7.72
N THR A 131 -3.67 8.47 8.14
CA THR A 131 -3.22 8.13 9.49
C THR A 131 -1.71 8.27 9.65
N PHE A 132 -1.21 8.23 10.89
CA PHE A 132 0.24 8.18 11.12
C PHE A 132 0.88 6.90 10.58
N ASP A 133 0.19 5.76 10.61
CA ASP A 133 0.70 4.50 10.05
C ASP A 133 0.81 4.56 8.52
N GLU A 134 -0.16 5.15 7.83
CA GLU A 134 -0.10 5.29 6.37
C GLU A 134 1.02 6.24 5.93
N ILE A 135 1.12 7.42 6.57
CA ILE A 135 2.21 8.36 6.29
C ILE A 135 3.56 7.77 6.72
N GLY A 136 3.60 7.01 7.82
CA GLY A 136 4.79 6.40 8.37
C GLY A 136 5.31 5.17 7.62
N GLY A 137 4.60 4.70 6.60
CA GLY A 137 4.97 3.52 5.82
C GLY A 137 4.72 2.19 6.54
N ASN A 138 3.82 2.16 7.52
CA ASN A 138 3.46 0.96 8.30
C ASN A 138 2.23 0.22 7.76
N PHE A 139 1.62 0.71 6.69
CA PHE A 139 0.50 0.02 6.09
C PHE A 139 1.00 -1.14 5.22
N ALA A 140 1.26 -2.30 5.85
CA ALA A 140 1.75 -3.51 5.18
C ALA A 140 0.59 -4.47 4.88
N THR A 141 0.11 -4.47 3.64
CA THR A 141 -1.08 -5.26 3.27
C THR A 141 -0.82 -6.77 3.22
N ASP A 142 0.38 -7.20 2.87
CA ASP A 142 0.78 -8.59 2.68
C ASP A 142 0.71 -9.42 3.98
N ASN A 143 1.23 -8.87 5.08
CA ASN A 143 1.32 -9.55 6.35
C ASN A 143 0.01 -9.43 7.15
N ASP A 144 -0.67 -8.30 7.10
CA ASP A 144 -1.83 -8.03 7.95
C ASP A 144 -3.15 -8.55 7.38
N TYR A 145 -3.22 -8.81 6.07
CA TYR A 145 -4.47 -9.17 5.40
C TYR A 145 -4.40 -10.50 4.67
N SER A 146 -5.56 -11.15 4.58
CA SER A 146 -5.80 -12.28 3.68
C SER A 146 -6.56 -11.78 2.46
N ALA A 147 -6.13 -12.18 1.26
CA ALA A 147 -6.70 -11.67 0.02
C ALA A 147 -7.59 -12.69 -0.69
N LYS A 148 -8.82 -12.28 -0.99
CA LYS A 148 -9.71 -13.00 -1.89
C LYS A 148 -9.81 -12.26 -3.22
N ARG A 149 -9.49 -12.95 -4.32
CA ARG A 149 -9.74 -12.42 -5.67
C ARG A 149 -11.23 -12.44 -5.99
N LEU A 150 -11.73 -11.31 -6.49
CA LEU A 150 -13.07 -11.15 -7.04
C LEU A 150 -13.02 -11.18 -8.58
N GLY A 151 -14.14 -10.83 -9.23
CA GLY A 151 -14.13 -10.64 -10.67
C GLY A 151 -13.25 -9.46 -11.08
N ASP A 152 -12.56 -9.59 -12.19
CA ASP A 152 -11.76 -8.50 -12.75
C ASP A 152 -12.68 -7.36 -13.21
N GLU A 153 -12.24 -6.11 -13.01
CA GLU A 153 -13.00 -4.90 -13.33
C GLU A 153 -12.11 -3.94 -14.15
N GLU A 154 -12.72 -3.02 -14.90
CA GLU A 154 -12.01 -1.86 -15.45
C GLU A 154 -12.11 -0.70 -14.46
N GLU A 155 -10.96 -0.10 -14.12
CA GLU A 155 -10.88 1.06 -13.24
C GLU A 155 -9.81 2.02 -13.78
N MET A 156 -10.11 3.32 -13.79
CA MET A 156 -9.26 4.35 -14.39
C MET A 156 -8.72 4.04 -15.81
N GLY A 157 -9.47 3.28 -16.61
CA GLY A 157 -9.13 2.95 -18.00
C GLY A 157 -8.12 1.80 -18.16
N VAL A 158 -7.82 1.05 -17.10
CA VAL A 158 -7.00 -0.17 -17.15
C VAL A 158 -7.77 -1.38 -16.63
N THR A 159 -7.41 -2.58 -17.09
CA THR A 159 -7.96 -3.82 -16.55
C THR A 159 -7.27 -4.16 -15.23
N CYS A 160 -8.08 -4.42 -14.20
CA CYS A 160 -7.60 -4.68 -12.86
C CYS A 160 -7.97 -6.07 -12.35
N TYR A 161 -7.07 -6.67 -11.57
CA TYR A 161 -7.50 -7.64 -10.57
C TYR A 161 -8.21 -6.90 -9.44
N VAL A 162 -9.27 -7.50 -8.90
CA VAL A 162 -9.98 -6.93 -7.75
C VAL A 162 -9.79 -7.84 -6.55
N LEU A 163 -9.28 -7.28 -5.46
CA LEU A 163 -9.02 -7.99 -4.21
C LEU A 163 -9.96 -7.49 -3.11
N ASP A 164 -10.51 -8.42 -2.35
CA ASP A 164 -11.20 -8.20 -1.08
C ASP A 164 -10.27 -8.69 0.04
N LEU A 165 -9.67 -7.74 0.74
CA LEU A 165 -8.72 -7.99 1.81
C LEU A 165 -9.47 -8.01 3.14
N THR A 166 -9.22 -9.04 3.95
CA THR A 166 -9.77 -9.15 5.32
C THR A 166 -8.63 -9.23 6.32
N ALA A 167 -8.68 -8.38 7.33
CA ALA A 167 -7.68 -8.33 8.40
C ALA A 167 -7.54 -9.69 9.10
N LYS A 168 -6.29 -10.13 9.30
CA LYS A 168 -5.96 -11.36 10.04
C LYS A 168 -6.09 -11.17 11.56
N THR A 169 -5.89 -9.93 12.04
CA THR A 169 -5.91 -9.58 13.46
C THR A 169 -6.65 -8.26 13.68
N SER A 170 -7.04 -7.99 14.93
CA SER A 170 -7.66 -6.71 15.32
C SER A 170 -6.68 -5.54 15.42
N SER A 171 -5.39 -5.78 15.18
CA SER A 171 -4.36 -4.73 15.17
C SER A 171 -4.16 -4.11 13.80
N ALA A 172 -4.71 -4.71 12.73
CA ALA A 172 -4.71 -4.13 11.41
C ALA A 172 -5.47 -2.80 11.39
N LEU A 173 -5.01 -1.87 10.57
CA LEU A 173 -5.56 -0.51 10.51
C LEU A 173 -7.03 -0.48 10.06
N TYR A 174 -7.41 -1.35 9.12
CA TYR A 174 -8.76 -1.46 8.59
C TYR A 174 -9.24 -2.91 8.68
N GLU A 175 -10.53 -3.12 8.94
CA GLU A 175 -11.09 -4.49 9.03
C GLU A 175 -11.18 -5.13 7.63
N ARG A 176 -11.52 -4.33 6.62
CA ARG A 176 -11.62 -4.73 5.22
C ARG A 176 -11.01 -3.68 4.33
N VAL A 177 -10.41 -4.10 3.22
CA VAL A 177 -9.92 -3.20 2.18
C VAL A 177 -10.28 -3.80 0.82
N LYS A 178 -10.84 -3.00 -0.09
CA LYS A 178 -11.04 -3.41 -1.48
C LYS A 178 -10.01 -2.73 -2.37
N MET A 179 -9.28 -3.50 -3.17
CA MET A 179 -8.15 -3.01 -3.95
C MET A 179 -8.29 -3.41 -5.42
N TRP A 180 -8.07 -2.46 -6.32
CA TRP A 180 -7.96 -2.68 -7.75
C TRP A 180 -6.49 -2.60 -8.14
N VAL A 181 -5.95 -3.70 -8.65
CA VAL A 181 -4.54 -3.85 -9.03
C VAL A 181 -4.43 -3.92 -10.53
N TRP A 182 -3.72 -2.98 -11.17
CA TRP A 182 -3.49 -3.01 -12.61
C TRP A 182 -2.68 -4.26 -13.00
N LYS A 183 -3.24 -5.08 -13.89
CA LYS A 183 -2.69 -6.40 -14.23
C LYS A 183 -1.30 -6.36 -14.87
N GLU A 184 -0.98 -5.32 -15.63
CA GLU A 184 0.27 -5.27 -16.40
C GLU A 184 1.44 -4.82 -15.53
N GLU A 185 1.21 -3.87 -14.62
CA GLU A 185 2.26 -3.25 -13.80
C GLU A 185 2.24 -3.72 -12.34
N MET A 186 1.22 -4.48 -11.93
CA MET A 186 1.05 -4.99 -10.56
C MET A 186 1.06 -3.88 -9.49
N VAL A 187 0.43 -2.75 -9.82
CA VAL A 187 0.29 -1.58 -8.92
C VAL A 187 -1.18 -1.36 -8.55
N PRO A 188 -1.48 -0.99 -7.28
CA PRO A 188 -2.82 -0.54 -6.92
C PRO A 188 -3.17 0.77 -7.64
N VAL A 189 -4.34 0.80 -8.28
CA VAL A 189 -4.87 2.01 -8.92
C VAL A 189 -5.97 2.65 -8.10
N LYS A 190 -6.70 1.85 -7.32
CA LYS A 190 -7.74 2.30 -6.41
C LYS A 190 -7.77 1.42 -5.17
N VAL A 191 -7.98 2.05 -4.03
CA VAL A 191 -8.13 1.39 -2.73
C VAL A 191 -9.34 2.01 -2.02
N GLU A 192 -10.20 1.15 -1.48
CA GLU A 192 -11.33 1.52 -0.62
C GLU A 192 -11.11 0.87 0.75
N PHE A 193 -11.28 1.67 1.80
CA PHE A 193 -11.07 1.30 3.20
C PHE A 193 -12.40 1.26 3.97
#